data_AF-A0A8X8A3D0-F1
#
_entry.id   AF-A0A8X8A3D0-F1
#
_cell.length_a   1.000
_cell.length_b   1.000
_cell.length_c   1.000
_cell.angle_alpha   90.00
_cell.angle_beta   90.00
_cell.angle_gamma   90.00
#
_symmetry.space_group_name_H-M   'P 1'
#
loop_
_entity.id
_entity.type
_entity.pdbx_description
1 polymer ?
#
loop_
_entity_poly.entity_id
_entity_poly.type
_entity_poly.pdbx_seq_one_letter_code
_entity_poly.pdbx_strand_id
1 'polypeptide(L)'
;MKGVFSTPGDYIHFKSQVPLHKIPIGTKQWRYYDFGPKAVPPLICLPGIAGTADVYYKQIMSLSMKGYRVISVDIPRVWNHHEWIQAFEKFLDVIDVHHVRTFICLCAVQLSLPHKENSSVGFIKQCANCNNSLYLKLEIHLYGTSLGGFLAQLFAQHRPRRVRSLILSNTFLETHSFASAMPWAPVVSWTPSFLLKRYVLTGIRDGPHEPFIADSVDFVVSQVETLSRDDLASRLTLNVDAASVGSLLLSDSCITIMDTNDYCAIPQQLKDQLSDRYPEARCAHLKSGGDFPFLSRSDEVNLHLQLHLRRVGLEAQPDMVKGIPKDGAGGSHGEEKDGKEDPDDEPKDDEGSSEGQSKENQLCPAPESSESHTSHDQPLSNAQLCLIAPGDTIHLCFLRKQHVIAIEIFLQYTLEIFLRLASISREVDVHHFIFWAKKQMNGVK
;
A
#
# COMPACT_ATOMS: atom_id res chain seq x y z
N MET A 1 -28.27 19.86 11.55
CA MET A 1 -28.79 18.84 10.61
C MET A 1 -27.63 17.91 10.28
N LYS A 2 -27.69 16.63 10.66
CA LYS A 2 -26.71 15.65 10.18
C LYS A 2 -27.01 15.42 8.71
N GLY A 3 -26.15 15.93 7.82
CA GLY A 3 -26.24 15.64 6.40
C GLY A 3 -26.22 14.13 6.23
N VAL A 4 -27.22 13.58 5.54
CA VAL A 4 -27.19 12.19 5.11
C VAL A 4 -26.10 12.13 4.05
N PHE A 5 -24.92 11.63 4.43
CA PHE A 5 -23.78 11.52 3.53
C PHE A 5 -24.13 10.58 2.38
N SER A 6 -24.39 11.13 1.19
CA SER A 6 -24.57 10.34 -0.01
C SER A 6 -23.22 9.75 -0.40
N THR A 7 -23.14 8.43 -0.38
CA THR A 7 -21.94 7.72 -0.83
C THR A 7 -21.67 8.06 -2.30
N PRO A 8 -20.42 8.40 -2.69
CA PRO A 8 -20.09 8.74 -4.07
C PRO A 8 -20.53 7.64 -5.05
N GLY A 9 -21.17 8.02 -6.17
CA GLY A 9 -21.73 7.06 -7.13
C GLY A 9 -20.66 6.19 -7.80
N ASP A 10 -19.48 6.75 -8.04
CA ASP A 10 -18.29 6.05 -8.53
C ASP A 10 -17.77 5.02 -7.52
N TYR A 11 -17.83 5.31 -6.22
CA TYR A 11 -17.50 4.33 -5.18
C TYR A 11 -18.52 3.18 -5.12
N ILE A 12 -19.82 3.45 -5.27
CA ILE A 12 -20.84 2.38 -5.35
C ILE A 12 -20.56 1.46 -6.54
N HIS A 13 -20.24 2.05 -7.69
CA HIS A 13 -19.86 1.30 -8.89
C HIS A 13 -18.59 0.45 -8.68
N PHE A 14 -17.57 1.00 -8.03
CA PHE A 14 -16.39 0.23 -7.65
C PHE A 14 -16.74 -1.00 -6.80
N LYS A 15 -17.59 -0.82 -5.79
CA LYS A 15 -17.98 -1.91 -4.87
C LYS A 15 -18.78 -3.02 -5.54
N SER A 16 -19.47 -2.74 -6.65
CA SER A 16 -20.17 -3.76 -7.43
C SER A 16 -19.24 -4.56 -8.34
N GLN A 17 -18.11 -3.99 -8.75
CA GLN A 17 -17.16 -4.64 -9.67
C GLN A 17 -16.00 -5.34 -8.97
N VAL A 18 -15.47 -4.75 -7.89
CA VAL A 18 -14.24 -5.23 -7.26
C VAL A 18 -14.54 -5.85 -5.89
N PRO A 19 -14.36 -7.18 -5.72
CA PRO A 19 -14.66 -7.84 -4.47
C PRO A 19 -13.63 -7.50 -3.39
N LEU A 20 -14.11 -7.25 -2.16
CA LEU A 20 -13.26 -7.13 -0.99
C LEU A 20 -12.85 -8.52 -0.50
N HIS A 21 -11.55 -8.81 -0.53
CA HIS A 21 -11.01 -10.03 0.03
C HIS A 21 -10.75 -9.88 1.53
N LYS A 22 -11.06 -10.93 2.29
CA LYS A 22 -10.75 -11.04 3.72
C LYS A 22 -10.03 -12.35 3.97
N ILE A 23 -8.77 -12.30 4.40
CA ILE A 23 -7.97 -13.50 4.66
C ILE A 23 -7.35 -13.47 6.06
N PRO A 24 -7.47 -14.56 6.83
CA PRO A 24 -6.73 -14.72 8.08
C PRO A 24 -5.29 -15.16 7.77
N ILE A 25 -4.30 -14.42 8.27
CA ILE A 25 -2.88 -14.79 8.17
C ILE A 25 -2.31 -14.81 9.59
N GLY A 26 -2.11 -16.02 10.13
CA GLY A 26 -1.79 -16.21 11.54
C GLY A 26 -2.91 -15.67 12.42
N THR A 27 -2.59 -14.73 13.32
CA THR A 27 -3.55 -14.07 14.22
C THR A 27 -4.15 -12.79 13.65
N LYS A 28 -3.76 -12.40 12.42
CA LYS A 28 -4.14 -11.12 11.81
C LYS A 28 -5.21 -11.32 10.73
N GLN A 29 -6.17 -10.41 10.70
CA GLN A 29 -7.17 -10.32 9.66
C GLN A 29 -6.73 -9.28 8.64
N TRP A 30 -6.59 -9.70 7.38
CA TRP A 30 -6.25 -8.82 6.27
C TRP A 30 -7.48 -8.56 5.43
N ARG A 31 -7.70 -7.29 5.08
CA ARG A 31 -8.74 -6.88 4.12
C ARG A 31 -8.06 -6.15 2.98
N TYR A 32 -8.35 -6.53 1.74
CA TYR A 32 -7.71 -5.94 0.58
C TYR A 32 -8.55 -6.08 -0.68
N TYR A 33 -8.31 -5.21 -1.65
CA TYR A 33 -8.75 -5.33 -3.03
C TYR A 33 -7.58 -5.73 -3.90
N ASP A 34 -7.79 -6.57 -4.90
CA ASP A 34 -6.76 -6.97 -5.87
C ASP A 34 -7.36 -7.11 -7.26
N PHE A 35 -7.16 -6.07 -8.08
CA PHE A 35 -7.76 -5.93 -9.40
C PHE A 35 -6.70 -5.70 -10.49
N GLY A 36 -7.04 -6.03 -11.74
CA GLY A 36 -6.12 -5.99 -12.88
C GLY A 36 -5.43 -7.34 -13.18
N PRO A 37 -4.58 -7.38 -14.24
CA PRO A 37 -4.00 -8.61 -14.76
C PRO A 37 -3.02 -9.24 -13.76
N LYS A 38 -3.23 -10.51 -13.39
CA LYS A 38 -2.39 -11.15 -12.37
C LYS A 38 -0.95 -11.34 -12.84
N ALA A 39 -0.71 -11.49 -14.14
CA ALA A 39 0.62 -11.73 -14.72
C ALA A 39 1.64 -10.60 -14.51
N VAL A 40 1.20 -9.38 -14.19
CA VAL A 40 2.11 -8.24 -13.96
C VAL A 40 2.42 -8.05 -12.47
N PRO A 41 3.63 -7.57 -12.13
CA PRO A 41 3.96 -7.10 -10.78
C PRO A 41 2.92 -6.12 -10.23
N PRO A 42 2.44 -6.30 -8.98
CA PRO A 42 1.42 -5.43 -8.41
C PRO A 42 2.00 -4.09 -7.93
N LEU A 43 1.21 -3.03 -8.09
CA LEU A 43 1.28 -1.82 -7.29
C LEU A 43 0.43 -2.00 -6.03
N ILE A 44 1.06 -1.94 -4.85
CA ILE A 44 0.37 -2.07 -3.57
C ILE A 44 0.22 -0.68 -2.91
N CYS A 45 -1.03 -0.28 -2.67
CA CYS A 45 -1.40 0.99 -2.06
C CYS A 45 -1.60 0.84 -0.55
N LEU A 46 -0.87 1.62 0.24
CA LEU A 46 -0.86 1.62 1.71
C LEU A 46 -1.42 2.94 2.27
N PRO A 47 -2.60 2.90 2.93
CA PRO A 47 -3.26 4.11 3.42
C PRO A 47 -2.60 4.69 4.67
N GLY A 48 -2.94 5.94 4.98
CA GLY A 48 -2.62 6.57 6.27
C GLY A 48 -3.48 6.06 7.44
N ILE A 49 -3.37 6.71 8.59
CA ILE A 49 -4.09 6.34 9.83
C ILE A 49 -5.61 6.25 9.62
N ALA A 50 -6.16 7.27 8.96
CA ALA A 50 -7.59 7.44 8.73
C ALA A 50 -8.15 6.56 7.58
N GLY A 51 -7.28 6.03 6.71
CA GLY A 51 -7.71 5.39 5.47
C GLY A 51 -7.91 3.88 5.60
N THR A 52 -8.88 3.34 4.86
CA THR A 52 -9.04 1.90 4.60
C THR A 52 -8.56 1.54 3.19
N ALA A 53 -8.56 0.26 2.84
CA ALA A 53 -8.33 -0.20 1.47
C ALA A 53 -9.31 0.41 0.46
N ASP A 54 -10.48 0.88 0.93
CA ASP A 54 -11.49 1.53 0.10
C ASP A 54 -11.00 2.88 -0.45
N VAL A 55 -10.06 3.57 0.21
CA VAL A 55 -9.68 4.94 -0.18
C VAL A 55 -8.94 5.04 -1.51
N TYR A 56 -8.39 3.92 -2.01
CA TYR A 56 -7.71 3.86 -3.30
C TYR A 56 -8.59 3.35 -4.44
N TYR A 57 -9.92 3.36 -4.28
CA TYR A 57 -10.84 2.87 -5.31
C TYR A 57 -10.65 3.57 -6.66
N LYS A 58 -10.38 4.88 -6.67
CA LYS A 58 -10.12 5.66 -7.90
C LYS A 58 -8.83 5.21 -8.59
N GLN A 59 -7.78 4.89 -7.83
CA GLN A 59 -6.53 4.34 -8.37
C GLN A 59 -6.76 2.95 -8.94
N ILE A 60 -7.47 2.08 -8.22
CA ILE A 60 -7.79 0.72 -8.67
C ILE A 60 -8.54 0.77 -9.99
N MET A 61 -9.61 1.55 -10.08
CA MET A 61 -10.43 1.64 -11.29
C MET A 61 -9.65 2.22 -12.48
N SER A 62 -8.90 3.30 -12.28
CA SER A 62 -8.18 3.96 -13.39
C SER A 62 -7.00 3.13 -13.91
N LEU A 63 -6.17 2.59 -13.02
CA LEU A 63 -4.94 1.89 -13.40
C LEU A 63 -5.21 0.45 -13.88
N SER A 64 -6.19 -0.23 -13.29
CA SER A 64 -6.50 -1.61 -13.69
C SER A 64 -7.08 -1.68 -15.10
N MET A 65 -7.90 -0.68 -15.49
CA MET A 65 -8.40 -0.56 -16.86
C MET A 65 -7.29 -0.27 -17.89
N LYS A 66 -6.14 0.21 -17.42
CA LYS A 66 -4.94 0.40 -18.25
C LYS A 66 -4.02 -0.82 -18.25
N GLY A 67 -4.40 -1.91 -17.60
CA GLY A 67 -3.60 -3.14 -17.57
C GLY A 67 -2.52 -3.20 -16.49
N TYR A 68 -2.62 -2.39 -15.43
CA TYR A 68 -1.80 -2.57 -14.23
C TYR A 68 -2.52 -3.42 -13.19
N ARG A 69 -1.79 -4.22 -12.42
CA ARG A 69 -2.34 -4.88 -11.24
C ARG A 69 -2.24 -3.93 -10.05
N VAL A 70 -3.37 -3.59 -9.44
CA VAL A 70 -3.40 -2.72 -8.26
C VAL A 70 -4.02 -3.48 -7.09
N ILE A 71 -3.29 -3.45 -5.97
CA ILE A 71 -3.72 -4.03 -4.70
C ILE A 71 -3.84 -2.90 -3.70
N SER A 72 -4.99 -2.72 -3.08
CA SER A 72 -5.12 -1.81 -1.93
C SER A 72 -5.40 -2.61 -0.69
N VAL A 73 -4.67 -2.34 0.40
CA VAL A 73 -4.68 -3.18 1.59
C VAL A 73 -4.87 -2.35 2.85
N ASP A 74 -5.65 -2.89 3.79
CA ASP A 74 -5.75 -2.34 5.12
C ASP A 74 -4.50 -2.65 5.94
N ILE A 75 -4.06 -1.68 6.74
CA ILE A 75 -3.08 -1.94 7.79
C ILE A 75 -3.75 -2.85 8.84
N PRO A 76 -3.26 -4.09 9.04
CA PRO A 76 -3.81 -5.00 10.03
C PRO A 76 -3.47 -4.49 11.43
N ARG A 77 -4.12 -5.07 12.44
CA ARG A 77 -3.86 -4.72 13.83
C ARG A 77 -2.48 -5.18 14.30
N VAL A 78 -1.48 -4.30 14.22
CA VAL A 78 -0.09 -4.53 14.63
C VAL A 78 0.38 -3.38 15.51
N TRP A 79 1.21 -3.68 16.50
CA TRP A 79 1.52 -2.73 17.58
C TRP A 79 2.95 -2.17 17.54
N ASN A 80 3.79 -2.67 16.64
CA ASN A 80 5.15 -2.20 16.43
C ASN A 80 5.58 -2.43 14.97
N HIS A 81 6.63 -1.73 14.54
CA HIS A 81 7.07 -1.79 13.13
C HIS A 81 7.64 -3.15 12.73
N HIS A 82 8.25 -3.90 13.65
CA HIS A 82 8.78 -5.24 13.38
C HIS A 82 7.67 -6.24 13.05
N GLU A 83 6.58 -6.19 13.83
CA GLU A 83 5.38 -6.99 13.61
C GLU A 83 4.73 -6.63 12.27
N TRP A 84 4.67 -5.33 11.92
CA TRP A 84 4.22 -4.88 10.60
C TRP A 84 5.04 -5.52 9.49
N ILE A 85 6.38 -5.44 9.54
CA ILE A 85 7.26 -5.98 8.49
C ILE A 85 7.03 -7.48 8.29
N GLN A 86 6.97 -8.25 9.38
CA GLN A 86 6.75 -9.70 9.32
C GLN A 86 5.34 -10.05 8.84
N ALA A 87 4.32 -9.31 9.29
CA ALA A 87 2.95 -9.55 8.89
C ALA A 87 2.76 -9.23 7.41
N PHE A 88 3.30 -8.11 6.93
CA PHE A 88 3.23 -7.71 5.54
C PHE A 88 3.99 -8.67 4.63
N GLU A 89 5.18 -9.14 5.03
CA GLU A 89 5.90 -10.19 4.28
C GLU A 89 5.06 -11.46 4.12
N LYS A 90 4.43 -11.94 5.20
CA LYS A 90 3.53 -13.11 5.13
C LYS A 90 2.31 -12.86 4.26
N PHE A 91 1.76 -11.64 4.29
CA PHE A 91 0.68 -11.24 3.39
C PHE A 91 1.10 -11.33 1.93
N LEU A 92 2.26 -10.77 1.58
CA LEU A 92 2.83 -10.86 0.25
C LEU A 92 3.04 -12.31 -0.20
N ASP A 93 3.58 -13.16 0.67
CA ASP A 93 3.78 -14.58 0.37
C ASP A 93 2.44 -15.29 0.08
N VAL A 94 1.37 -14.99 0.82
CA VAL A 94 0.05 -15.58 0.58
C VAL A 94 -0.55 -15.12 -0.75
N ILE A 95 -0.54 -13.81 -1.04
CA ILE A 95 -1.10 -13.28 -2.30
C ILE A 95 -0.27 -13.68 -3.53
N ASP A 96 1.04 -13.87 -3.37
CA ASP A 96 1.94 -14.36 -4.43
C ASP A 96 1.75 -15.86 -4.67
N VAL A 97 1.51 -16.68 -3.64
CA VAL A 97 1.22 -18.13 -3.80
C VAL A 97 -0.04 -18.37 -4.63
N HIS A 98 -1.07 -17.51 -4.50
CA HIS A 98 -2.24 -17.57 -5.38
C HIS A 98 -1.90 -17.38 -6.86
N HIS A 99 -0.85 -16.59 -7.17
CA HIS A 99 -0.36 -16.41 -8.52
C HIS A 99 0.42 -17.61 -9.04
N VAL A 100 1.39 -18.10 -8.25
CA VAL A 100 2.24 -19.25 -8.64
C VAL A 100 1.42 -20.51 -8.86
N ARG A 101 0.37 -20.76 -8.06
CA ARG A 101 -0.56 -21.88 -8.30
C ARG A 101 -1.24 -21.83 -9.67
N THR A 102 -1.49 -20.64 -10.20
CA THR A 102 -2.08 -20.47 -11.54
C THR A 102 -1.06 -20.73 -12.64
N PHE A 103 0.22 -20.38 -12.42
CA PHE A 103 1.31 -20.59 -13.39
C PHE A 103 1.76 -22.06 -13.49
N ILE A 104 1.80 -22.80 -12.36
CA ILE A 104 2.13 -24.23 -12.35
C ILE A 104 1.06 -25.05 -13.11
N CYS A 105 -0.20 -24.60 -13.11
CA CYS A 105 -1.27 -25.25 -13.85
C CYS A 105 -1.09 -25.13 -15.39
N LEU A 106 -0.47 -24.05 -15.88
CA LEU A 106 -0.17 -23.86 -17.31
C LEU A 106 1.03 -24.71 -17.79
N CYS A 107 2.07 -24.88 -16.95
CA CYS A 107 3.17 -25.79 -17.27
C CYS A 107 2.74 -27.27 -17.32
N ALA A 108 1.73 -27.66 -16.53
CA ALA A 108 1.17 -29.01 -16.59
C ALA A 108 0.36 -29.28 -17.88
N VAL A 109 -0.25 -28.24 -18.48
CA VAL A 109 -1.00 -28.37 -19.74
C VAL A 109 -0.06 -28.47 -20.95
N GLN A 110 1.10 -27.81 -20.91
CA GLN A 110 2.10 -27.86 -22.00
C GLN A 110 2.83 -29.22 -22.13
N LEU A 111 2.74 -30.10 -21.13
CA LEU A 111 3.31 -31.45 -21.14
C LEU A 111 2.41 -32.49 -21.86
N SER A 112 1.30 -32.05 -22.46
CA SER A 112 0.37 -32.90 -23.21
C SER A 112 0.74 -33.02 -24.70
N LEU A 113 2.03 -33.04 -25.03
CA LEU A 113 2.50 -33.37 -26.38
C LEU A 113 3.10 -34.78 -26.37
N PRO A 114 2.68 -35.69 -27.26
CA PRO A 114 3.10 -37.07 -27.21
C PRO A 114 4.45 -37.20 -27.90
N HIS A 115 5.54 -37.32 -27.15
CA HIS A 115 6.68 -38.06 -27.69
C HIS A 115 7.54 -38.77 -26.64
N LYS A 116 7.50 -40.09 -26.79
CA LYS A 116 8.45 -41.15 -26.42
C LYS A 116 8.80 -41.33 -24.94
N GLU A 117 8.32 -42.48 -24.50
CA GLU A 117 8.63 -43.21 -23.28
C GLU A 117 10.14 -43.30 -22.98
N ASN A 118 10.41 -43.36 -21.67
CA ASN A 118 11.65 -43.79 -21.02
C ASN A 118 12.71 -42.73 -20.72
N SER A 119 12.35 -41.72 -19.91
CA SER A 119 13.21 -41.23 -18.80
C SER A 119 12.52 -40.28 -17.79
N SER A 120 11.20 -40.12 -17.87
CA SER A 120 10.44 -39.04 -17.23
C SER A 120 10.32 -39.13 -15.69
N VAL A 121 10.71 -40.25 -15.07
CA VAL A 121 10.62 -40.42 -13.60
C VAL A 121 11.83 -39.82 -12.88
N GLY A 122 12.97 -39.65 -13.57
CA GLY A 122 14.17 -39.02 -13.01
C GLY A 122 14.08 -37.50 -12.92
N PHE A 123 13.48 -36.86 -13.93
CA PHE A 123 13.41 -35.39 -14.01
C PHE A 123 12.40 -34.77 -13.02
N ILE A 124 11.27 -35.42 -12.77
CA ILE A 124 10.27 -34.92 -11.81
C ILE A 124 10.80 -35.00 -10.37
N LYS A 125 11.60 -36.01 -10.03
CA LYS A 125 12.27 -36.11 -8.73
C LYS A 125 13.41 -35.10 -8.56
N GLN A 126 14.08 -34.68 -9.63
CA GLN A 126 15.12 -33.66 -9.57
C GLN A 126 14.56 -32.26 -9.29
N CYS A 127 13.37 -31.93 -9.81
CA CYS A 127 12.71 -30.65 -9.50
C CYS A 127 12.12 -30.59 -8.08
N ALA A 128 11.71 -31.72 -7.51
CA ALA A 128 11.15 -31.79 -6.15
C ALA A 128 12.21 -31.80 -5.03
N ASN A 129 13.45 -32.21 -5.32
CA ASN A 129 14.56 -32.29 -4.34
C ASN A 129 15.54 -31.11 -4.38
N CYS A 130 15.31 -30.11 -5.23
CA CYS A 130 15.95 -28.81 -5.07
C CYS A 130 15.29 -28.06 -3.90
N ASN A 131 15.78 -28.28 -2.68
CA ASN A 131 15.54 -27.38 -1.55
C ASN A 131 16.12 -25.96 -1.75
N ASN A 132 16.76 -25.70 -2.90
CA ASN A 132 16.90 -24.38 -3.50
C ASN A 132 15.77 -24.16 -4.52
N SER A 133 14.53 -24.14 -4.05
CA SER A 133 13.44 -23.58 -4.85
C SER A 133 13.75 -22.10 -4.95
N LEU A 134 14.38 -21.73 -6.07
CA LEU A 134 14.58 -20.37 -6.52
C LEU A 134 13.19 -19.83 -6.89
N TYR A 135 12.33 -19.68 -5.89
CA TYR A 135 11.12 -18.88 -5.98
C TYR A 135 11.62 -17.48 -6.26
N LEU A 136 11.63 -17.09 -7.54
CA LEU A 136 11.69 -15.69 -7.95
C LEU A 136 10.46 -15.03 -7.36
N LYS A 137 10.59 -14.62 -6.09
CA LYS A 137 9.62 -13.82 -5.37
C LYS A 137 9.39 -12.57 -6.22
N LEU A 138 8.17 -12.41 -6.72
CA LEU A 138 7.78 -11.24 -7.52
C LEU A 138 8.18 -9.97 -6.77
N GLU A 139 8.89 -9.07 -7.44
CA GLU A 139 9.15 -7.75 -6.89
C GLU A 139 7.86 -6.93 -6.96
N ILE A 140 7.62 -6.08 -5.96
CA ILE A 140 6.41 -5.28 -5.85
C ILE A 140 6.72 -3.79 -5.92
N HIS A 141 5.75 -3.00 -6.36
CA HIS A 141 5.80 -1.54 -6.29
C HIS A 141 4.94 -1.08 -5.13
N LEU A 142 5.44 -0.18 -4.28
CA LEU A 142 4.67 0.34 -3.15
C LEU A 142 4.29 1.80 -3.40
N TYR A 143 3.02 2.12 -3.20
CA TYR A 143 2.53 3.48 -3.07
C TYR A 143 1.98 3.68 -1.67
N GLY A 144 2.51 4.63 -0.92
CA GLY A 144 2.09 4.88 0.46
C GLY A 144 1.86 6.35 0.73
N THR A 145 0.82 6.65 1.52
CA THR A 145 0.48 8.01 1.92
C THR A 145 0.59 8.17 3.44
N SER A 146 1.21 9.26 3.92
CA SER A 146 1.36 9.51 5.37
C SER A 146 1.96 8.28 6.08
N LEU A 147 1.33 7.76 7.13
CA LEU A 147 1.77 6.55 7.83
C LEU A 147 2.05 5.37 6.88
N GLY A 148 1.23 5.18 5.84
CA GLY A 148 1.43 4.10 4.86
C GLY A 148 2.72 4.27 4.04
N GLY A 149 3.14 5.52 3.77
CA GLY A 149 4.41 5.83 3.13
C GLY A 149 5.62 5.57 4.04
N PHE A 150 5.51 5.91 5.32
CA PHE A 150 6.52 5.58 6.33
C PHE A 150 6.68 4.05 6.48
N LEU A 151 5.57 3.32 6.58
CA LEU A 151 5.55 1.86 6.64
C LEU A 151 6.10 1.19 5.38
N ALA A 152 5.87 1.77 4.19
CA ALA A 152 6.44 1.31 2.93
C ALA A 152 7.96 1.42 2.92
N GLN A 153 8.49 2.55 3.37
CA GLN A 153 9.94 2.79 3.47
C GLN A 153 10.60 1.84 4.47
N LEU A 154 10.01 1.67 5.66
CA LEU A 154 10.50 0.70 6.64
C LEU A 154 10.51 -0.72 6.09
N PHE A 155 9.49 -1.11 5.33
CA PHE A 155 9.47 -2.43 4.70
C PHE A 155 10.56 -2.57 3.64
N ALA A 156 10.76 -1.56 2.79
CA ALA A 156 11.81 -1.56 1.77
C ALA A 156 13.22 -1.64 2.37
N GLN A 157 13.45 -1.02 3.53
CA GLN A 157 14.71 -1.12 4.27
C GLN A 157 15.01 -2.56 4.70
N HIS A 158 14.01 -3.27 5.23
CA HIS A 158 14.21 -4.62 5.79
C HIS A 158 14.12 -5.72 4.74
N ARG A 159 13.36 -5.50 3.66
CA ARG A 159 13.13 -6.47 2.56
C ARG A 159 13.43 -5.82 1.20
N PRO A 160 14.68 -5.38 0.95
CA PRO A 160 15.05 -4.64 -0.26
C PRO A 160 14.83 -5.46 -1.54
N ARG A 161 15.04 -6.78 -1.49
CA ARG A 161 14.84 -7.70 -2.63
C ARG A 161 13.39 -7.88 -3.04
N ARG A 162 12.44 -7.41 -2.23
CA ARG A 162 11.00 -7.52 -2.50
C ARG A 162 10.44 -6.27 -3.13
N VAL A 163 11.09 -5.12 -2.98
CA VAL A 163 10.54 -3.81 -3.38
C VAL A 163 11.31 -3.29 -4.58
N ARG A 164 10.63 -3.21 -5.73
CA ARG A 164 11.21 -2.71 -6.98
C ARG A 164 11.25 -1.18 -7.03
N SER A 165 10.20 -0.53 -6.53
CA SER A 165 10.12 0.93 -6.53
C SER A 165 9.14 1.45 -5.47
N LEU A 166 9.33 2.71 -5.08
CA LEU A 166 8.53 3.39 -4.07
C LEU A 166 7.89 4.66 -4.63
N ILE A 167 6.65 4.90 -4.28
CA ILE A 167 5.96 6.19 -4.46
C ILE A 167 5.50 6.64 -3.08
N LEU A 168 5.94 7.82 -2.68
CA LEU A 168 5.78 8.37 -1.35
C LEU A 168 4.97 9.66 -1.46
N SER A 169 3.83 9.75 -0.79
CA SER A 169 2.98 10.94 -0.88
C SER A 169 2.61 11.48 0.48
N ASN A 170 2.88 12.77 0.73
CA ASN A 170 2.61 13.43 2.01
C ASN A 170 3.07 12.53 3.19
N THR A 171 4.32 12.07 3.15
CA THR A 171 4.89 11.13 4.14
C THR A 171 6.10 11.74 4.84
N PHE A 172 6.64 11.02 5.80
CA PHE A 172 7.77 11.41 6.63
C PHE A 172 8.77 10.25 6.80
N LEU A 173 9.96 10.57 7.33
CA LEU A 173 11.05 9.61 7.60
C LEU A 173 11.09 9.10 9.04
N GLU A 174 10.48 9.83 9.97
CA GLU A 174 10.61 9.56 11.40
C GLU A 174 9.35 9.96 12.17
N THR A 175 9.10 9.26 13.28
CA THR A 175 7.88 9.41 14.09
C THR A 175 8.06 10.26 15.35
N HIS A 176 9.28 10.70 15.67
CA HIS A 176 9.57 11.39 16.93
C HIS A 176 8.75 12.67 17.13
N SER A 177 8.48 13.40 16.03
CA SER A 177 7.69 14.63 16.05
C SER A 177 6.23 14.35 16.43
N PHE A 178 5.65 13.27 15.89
CA PHE A 178 4.29 12.85 16.23
C PHE A 178 4.17 12.30 17.65
N ALA A 179 5.18 11.56 18.11
CA ALA A 179 5.26 11.10 19.50
C ALA A 179 5.29 12.29 20.48
N SER A 180 6.09 13.31 20.18
CA SER A 180 6.22 14.52 21.00
C SER A 180 4.95 15.39 20.96
N ALA A 181 4.25 15.40 19.83
CA ALA A 181 2.99 16.11 19.67
C ALA A 181 1.78 15.41 20.34
N MET A 182 1.94 14.16 20.80
CA MET A 182 0.89 13.38 21.47
C MET A 182 1.27 13.08 22.94
N PRO A 183 0.86 13.91 23.91
CA PRO A 183 1.20 13.72 25.33
C PRO A 183 0.77 12.38 25.92
N TRP A 184 -0.26 11.76 25.35
CA TRP A 184 -0.82 10.47 25.78
C TRP A 184 -0.37 9.30 24.90
N ALA A 185 0.68 9.45 24.09
CA ALA A 185 1.23 8.38 23.25
C ALA A 185 1.46 7.05 23.99
N PRO A 186 1.96 7.00 25.25
CA PRO A 186 2.15 5.72 25.96
C PRO A 186 0.86 4.95 26.27
N VAL A 187 -0.29 5.63 26.29
CA VAL A 187 -1.59 5.04 26.63
C VAL A 187 -2.55 4.94 25.45
N VAL A 188 -2.09 5.24 24.22
CA VAL A 188 -2.89 5.21 22.97
C VAL A 188 -3.64 3.89 22.77
N SER A 189 -3.03 2.77 23.16
CA SER A 189 -3.60 1.43 23.03
C SER A 189 -4.81 1.21 23.92
N TRP A 190 -4.98 2.01 24.98
CA TRP A 190 -6.06 1.92 25.98
C TRP A 190 -7.08 3.05 25.81
N THR A 191 -6.81 4.01 24.94
CA THR A 191 -7.68 5.15 24.69
C THR A 191 -9.04 4.70 24.13
N PRO A 192 -10.16 5.28 24.63
CA PRO A 192 -11.50 5.08 24.09
C PRO A 192 -11.63 5.47 22.61
N SER A 193 -12.52 4.78 21.89
CA SER A 193 -12.71 4.97 20.44
C SER A 193 -13.07 6.40 20.05
N PHE A 194 -13.88 7.09 20.84
CA PHE A 194 -14.30 8.46 20.52
C PHE A 194 -13.13 9.46 20.57
N LEU A 195 -12.17 9.28 21.48
CA LEU A 195 -10.99 10.13 21.57
C LEU A 195 -10.03 9.86 20.42
N LEU A 196 -9.84 8.59 20.05
CA LEU A 196 -9.03 8.21 18.89
C LEU A 196 -9.60 8.80 17.60
N LYS A 197 -10.91 8.65 17.37
CA LYS A 197 -11.61 9.25 16.22
C LYS A 197 -11.49 10.77 16.23
N ARG A 198 -11.75 11.41 17.38
CA ARG A 198 -11.60 12.86 17.51
C ARG A 198 -10.18 13.32 17.18
N TYR A 199 -9.14 12.64 17.68
CA TYR A 199 -7.76 13.00 17.41
C TYR A 199 -7.42 12.91 15.92
N VAL A 200 -7.83 11.82 15.25
CA VAL A 200 -7.63 11.65 13.81
C VAL A 200 -8.36 12.74 13.02
N LEU A 201 -9.60 13.06 13.40
CA LEU A 201 -10.39 14.09 12.73
C LEU A 201 -9.88 15.50 13.00
N THR A 202 -9.32 15.80 14.17
CA THR A 202 -8.69 17.11 14.45
C THR A 202 -7.44 17.38 13.63
N GLY A 203 -6.81 16.32 13.09
CA GLY A 203 -5.69 16.47 12.16
C GLY A 203 -6.13 16.92 10.77
N ILE A 204 -7.41 16.75 10.43
CA ILE A 204 -8.00 17.23 9.18
C ILE A 204 -8.49 18.65 9.43
N ARG A 205 -8.13 19.60 8.56
CA ARG A 205 -8.56 20.99 8.73
C ARG A 205 -10.07 21.12 8.60
N ASP A 206 -10.72 21.77 9.55
CA ASP A 206 -12.09 22.27 9.41
C ASP A 206 -12.02 23.69 8.81
N GLY A 207 -11.99 23.81 7.48
CA GLY A 207 -11.89 25.09 6.79
C GLY A 207 -12.62 25.08 5.43
N PRO A 208 -12.72 26.25 4.75
CA PRO A 208 -13.27 26.30 3.40
C PRO A 208 -12.34 25.50 2.47
N HIS A 209 -12.78 24.31 2.13
CA HIS A 209 -12.10 23.44 1.18
C HIS A 209 -12.67 23.66 -0.21
N GLU A 210 -11.83 23.48 -1.22
CA GLU A 210 -12.34 23.27 -2.57
C GLU A 210 -13.26 22.04 -2.58
N PRO A 211 -14.32 22.01 -3.42
CA PRO A 211 -15.33 20.95 -3.39
C PRO A 211 -14.76 19.53 -3.41
N PHE A 212 -13.77 19.27 -4.29
CA PHE A 212 -13.13 17.96 -4.39
C PHE A 212 -12.30 17.55 -3.15
N ILE A 213 -11.79 18.52 -2.39
CA ILE A 213 -11.08 18.26 -1.13
C ILE A 213 -12.09 18.04 0.00
N ALA A 214 -13.21 18.79 0.01
CA ALA A 214 -14.30 18.55 0.95
C ALA A 214 -14.88 17.14 0.78
N ASP A 215 -15.18 16.73 -0.47
CA ASP A 215 -15.72 15.41 -0.77
C ASP A 215 -14.77 14.28 -0.37
N SER A 216 -13.46 14.48 -0.53
CA SER A 216 -12.46 13.49 -0.14
C SER A 216 -12.35 13.36 1.38
N VAL A 217 -12.40 14.48 2.10
CA VAL A 217 -12.45 14.52 3.55
C VAL A 217 -13.70 13.80 4.04
N ASP A 218 -14.89 14.17 3.55
CA ASP A 218 -16.16 13.56 3.95
C ASP A 218 -16.16 12.04 3.73
N PHE A 219 -15.63 11.59 2.58
CA PHE A 219 -15.46 10.17 2.32
C PHE A 219 -14.55 9.50 3.36
N VAL A 220 -13.39 10.07 3.67
CA VAL A 220 -12.46 9.49 4.66
C VAL A 220 -13.07 9.53 6.08
N VAL A 221 -13.77 10.59 6.46
CA VAL A 221 -14.49 10.68 7.73
C VAL A 221 -15.48 9.51 7.86
N SER A 222 -16.25 9.23 6.80
CA SER A 222 -17.15 8.07 6.78
C SER A 222 -16.41 6.74 6.97
N GLN A 223 -15.20 6.59 6.42
CA GLN A 223 -14.38 5.38 6.60
C GLN A 223 -13.86 5.27 8.04
N VAL A 224 -13.40 6.37 8.64
CA VAL A 224 -12.94 6.41 10.05
C VAL A 224 -14.06 5.99 11.00
N GLU A 225 -15.31 6.33 10.71
CA GLU A 225 -16.45 5.91 11.52
C GLU A 225 -16.63 4.38 11.53
N THR A 226 -16.30 3.69 10.44
CA THR A 226 -16.37 2.22 10.33
C THR A 226 -15.22 1.48 11.02
N LEU A 227 -14.11 2.16 11.33
CA LEU A 227 -12.95 1.55 11.97
C LEU A 227 -13.21 1.22 13.44
N SER A 228 -12.72 0.05 13.86
CA SER A 228 -12.79 -0.36 15.26
C SER A 228 -11.80 0.45 16.13
N ARG A 229 -12.05 0.48 17.44
CA ARG A 229 -11.16 1.12 18.41
C ARG A 229 -9.72 0.63 18.26
N ASP A 230 -9.56 -0.67 18.17
CA ASP A 230 -8.24 -1.30 18.19
C ASP A 230 -7.49 -1.11 16.86
N ASP A 231 -8.19 -1.01 15.72
CA ASP A 231 -7.54 -0.75 14.43
C ASP A 231 -7.00 0.68 14.38
N LEU A 232 -7.77 1.65 14.90
CA LEU A 232 -7.30 3.03 15.06
C LEU A 232 -6.16 3.11 16.08
N ALA A 233 -6.31 2.46 17.23
CA ALA A 233 -5.29 2.46 18.28
C ALA A 233 -3.97 1.86 17.78
N SER A 234 -4.02 0.74 17.04
CA SER A 234 -2.82 0.09 16.51
C SER A 234 -2.11 0.98 15.48
N ARG A 235 -2.87 1.63 14.58
CA ARG A 235 -2.30 2.57 13.58
C ARG A 235 -1.69 3.80 14.23
N LEU A 236 -2.36 4.38 15.22
CA LEU A 236 -1.82 5.51 15.97
C LEU A 236 -0.59 5.10 16.78
N THR A 237 -0.57 3.89 17.36
CA THR A 237 0.62 3.33 18.03
C THR A 237 1.81 3.30 17.07
N LEU A 238 1.63 2.79 15.85
CA LEU A 238 2.71 2.79 14.84
C LEU A 238 3.21 4.21 14.48
N ASN A 239 2.34 5.22 14.59
CA ASN A 239 2.69 6.61 14.28
C ASN A 239 3.43 7.32 15.41
N VAL A 240 3.26 6.87 16.66
CA VAL A 240 3.90 7.48 17.85
C VAL A 240 5.01 6.62 18.45
N ASP A 241 5.12 5.36 18.03
CA ASP A 241 6.24 4.50 18.38
C ASP A 241 7.50 5.02 17.69
N ALA A 242 8.54 5.29 18.47
CA ALA A 242 9.73 6.01 18.01
C ALA A 242 10.55 5.16 17.05
N ALA A 243 10.53 5.54 15.77
CA ALA A 243 11.27 4.87 14.71
C ALA A 243 11.68 5.88 13.63
N SER A 244 12.79 5.58 12.97
CA SER A 244 13.30 6.34 11.83
C SER A 244 13.70 5.39 10.71
N VAL A 245 13.50 5.85 9.48
CA VAL A 245 13.92 5.14 8.27
C VAL A 245 15.42 5.37 8.05
N GLY A 246 16.18 4.29 8.04
CA GLY A 246 17.60 4.24 7.70
C GLY A 246 17.86 4.36 6.19
N SER A 247 19.03 3.95 5.72
CA SER A 247 19.33 3.97 4.28
C SER A 247 18.62 2.84 3.55
N LEU A 248 17.96 3.19 2.46
CA LEU A 248 17.40 2.20 1.57
C LEU A 248 18.49 1.68 0.63
N LEU A 249 18.45 0.38 0.33
CA LEU A 249 19.27 -0.22 -0.73
C LEU A 249 18.66 -0.01 -2.12
N LEU A 250 17.46 0.56 -2.18
CA LEU A 250 16.79 0.95 -3.41
C LEU A 250 17.42 2.24 -3.95
N SER A 251 17.70 2.28 -5.25
CA SER A 251 18.17 3.49 -5.93
C SER A 251 17.14 4.61 -5.83
N ASP A 252 17.57 5.81 -5.48
CA ASP A 252 16.73 7.01 -5.36
C ASP A 252 15.96 7.31 -6.65
N SER A 253 16.54 6.99 -7.82
CA SER A 253 15.86 7.09 -9.13
C SER A 253 14.61 6.20 -9.28
N CYS A 254 14.47 5.17 -8.44
CA CYS A 254 13.29 4.30 -8.33
C CYS A 254 12.30 4.79 -7.24
N ILE A 255 12.49 6.01 -6.74
CA ILE A 255 11.62 6.67 -5.77
C ILE A 255 10.98 7.89 -6.43
N THR A 256 9.67 8.05 -6.25
CA THR A 256 8.95 9.28 -6.57
C THR A 256 8.32 9.83 -5.30
N ILE A 257 8.63 11.08 -4.98
CA ILE A 257 8.01 11.85 -3.89
C ILE A 257 6.89 12.70 -4.52
N MET A 258 5.69 12.61 -3.95
CA MET A 258 4.48 13.25 -4.47
C MET A 258 3.79 14.03 -3.35
N ASP A 259 4.16 15.29 -3.19
CA ASP A 259 3.64 16.14 -2.13
C ASP A 259 2.67 17.18 -2.66
N THR A 260 1.68 17.51 -1.84
CA THR A 260 0.80 18.65 -2.09
C THR A 260 1.41 19.91 -1.49
N ASN A 261 1.27 21.03 -2.21
CA ASN A 261 1.76 22.35 -1.79
C ASN A 261 0.75 23.13 -0.94
N ASP A 262 -0.44 22.58 -0.74
CA ASP A 262 -1.49 23.16 0.10
C ASP A 262 -1.44 22.60 1.53
N TYR A 263 -2.51 22.79 2.29
CA TYR A 263 -2.55 22.30 3.66
C TYR A 263 -2.52 20.78 3.73
N CYS A 264 -1.57 20.26 4.50
CA CYS A 264 -1.46 18.85 4.87
C CYS A 264 -1.13 18.75 6.37
N ALA A 265 -1.63 17.71 7.02
CA ALA A 265 -1.35 17.37 8.41
C ALA A 265 0.13 17.08 8.67
N ILE A 266 0.91 16.76 7.63
CA ILE A 266 2.35 16.50 7.75
C ILE A 266 3.11 17.84 7.64
N PRO A 267 3.88 18.24 8.67
CA PRO A 267 4.66 19.47 8.64
C PRO A 267 5.65 19.52 7.48
N GLN A 268 5.83 20.72 6.90
CA GLN A 268 6.73 20.93 5.76
C GLN A 268 8.17 20.48 6.06
N GLN A 269 8.66 20.70 7.28
CA GLN A 269 9.99 20.26 7.70
C GLN A 269 10.22 18.75 7.50
N LEU A 270 9.20 17.90 7.73
CA LEU A 270 9.32 16.46 7.51
C LEU A 270 9.33 16.08 6.03
N LYS A 271 8.65 16.87 5.19
CA LYS A 271 8.67 16.72 3.72
C LYS A 271 10.02 17.16 3.14
N ASP A 272 10.58 18.24 3.67
CA ASP A 272 11.91 18.73 3.28
C ASP A 272 12.99 17.70 3.64
N GLN A 273 12.94 17.14 4.86
CA GLN A 273 13.82 16.04 5.27
C GLN A 273 13.72 14.83 4.34
N LEU A 274 12.51 14.50 3.85
CA LEU A 274 12.31 13.40 2.89
C LEU A 274 12.98 13.70 1.54
N SER A 275 12.89 14.94 1.09
CA SER A 275 13.52 15.40 -0.16
C SER A 275 15.06 15.41 -0.05
N ASP A 276 15.58 15.87 1.09
CA ASP A 276 17.02 15.85 1.38
C ASP A 276 17.57 14.42 1.47
N ARG A 277 16.74 13.48 1.92
CA ARG A 277 17.10 12.06 2.06
C ARG A 277 17.25 11.35 0.73
N TYR A 278 16.47 11.75 -0.27
CA TYR A 278 16.43 11.14 -1.59
C TYR A 278 16.65 12.21 -2.68
N PRO A 279 17.86 12.78 -2.79
CA PRO A 279 18.14 13.91 -3.68
C PRO A 279 17.95 13.58 -5.17
N GLU A 280 18.11 12.31 -5.57
CA GLU A 280 17.88 11.87 -6.97
C GLU A 280 16.45 11.35 -7.20
N ALA A 281 15.59 11.36 -6.17
CA ALA A 281 14.20 10.96 -6.34
C ALA A 281 13.45 11.99 -7.19
N ARG A 282 12.42 11.51 -7.89
CA ARG A 282 11.56 12.42 -8.65
C ARG A 282 10.60 13.10 -7.70
N CYS A 283 10.61 14.44 -7.67
CA CYS A 283 9.58 15.20 -6.98
C CYS A 283 8.44 15.56 -7.93
N ALA A 284 7.21 15.26 -7.53
CA ALA A 284 5.97 15.61 -8.19
C ALA A 284 5.13 16.45 -7.23
N HIS A 285 5.18 17.78 -7.41
CA HIS A 285 4.44 18.71 -6.56
C HIS A 285 3.05 18.98 -7.13
N LEU A 286 2.02 18.66 -6.36
CA LEU A 286 0.63 18.98 -6.71
C LEU A 286 0.29 20.37 -6.15
N LYS A 287 -0.34 21.21 -6.97
CA LYS A 287 -0.70 22.59 -6.57
C LYS A 287 -1.67 22.60 -5.38
N SER A 288 -2.65 21.71 -5.40
CA SER A 288 -3.62 21.48 -4.33
C SER A 288 -4.03 20.01 -4.29
N GLY A 289 -4.59 19.55 -3.19
CA GLY A 289 -5.02 18.16 -2.99
C GLY A 289 -5.29 17.78 -1.53
N GLY A 290 -4.85 18.57 -0.57
CA GLY A 290 -5.04 18.35 0.85
C GLY A 290 -4.35 17.08 1.37
N ASP A 291 -4.90 16.51 2.45
CA ASP A 291 -4.40 15.27 3.06
C ASP A 291 -4.60 14.02 2.20
N PHE A 292 -5.56 14.07 1.28
CA PHE A 292 -6.01 12.91 0.50
C PHE A 292 -5.93 13.17 -1.02
N PRO A 293 -4.74 13.46 -1.58
CA PRO A 293 -4.59 13.79 -2.99
C PRO A 293 -5.05 12.65 -3.92
N PHE A 294 -4.95 11.41 -3.47
CA PHE A 294 -5.43 10.23 -4.20
C PHE A 294 -6.96 10.21 -4.40
N LEU A 295 -7.73 10.95 -3.60
CA LEU A 295 -9.18 11.09 -3.74
C LEU A 295 -9.57 12.42 -4.40
N SER A 296 -8.95 13.53 -3.99
CA SER A 296 -9.29 14.90 -4.43
C SER A 296 -8.69 15.26 -5.81
N ARG A 297 -7.56 14.66 -6.15
CA ARG A 297 -6.79 14.85 -7.41
C ARG A 297 -6.37 13.51 -7.99
N SER A 298 -7.31 12.56 -8.00
CA SER A 298 -7.05 11.19 -8.45
C SER A 298 -6.42 11.12 -9.84
N ASP A 299 -6.79 11.99 -10.76
CA ASP A 299 -6.28 11.96 -12.14
C ASP A 299 -4.80 12.35 -12.23
N GLU A 300 -4.39 13.41 -11.51
CA GLU A 300 -2.99 13.83 -11.39
C GLU A 300 -2.15 12.75 -10.68
N VAL A 301 -2.66 12.23 -9.56
CA VAL A 301 -2.00 11.14 -8.83
C VAL A 301 -1.83 9.91 -9.73
N ASN A 302 -2.89 9.49 -10.44
CA ASN A 302 -2.87 8.34 -11.33
C ASN A 302 -1.90 8.55 -12.49
N LEU A 303 -1.80 9.76 -13.03
CA LEU A 303 -0.81 10.11 -14.06
C LEU A 303 0.62 9.92 -13.54
N HIS A 304 0.93 10.46 -12.36
CA HIS A 304 2.25 10.31 -11.77
C HIS A 304 2.58 8.86 -11.42
N LEU A 305 1.61 8.09 -10.92
CA LEU A 305 1.77 6.64 -10.70
C LEU A 305 2.11 5.92 -12.02
N GLN A 306 1.40 6.19 -13.11
CA GLN A 306 1.71 5.58 -14.41
C GLN A 306 3.09 5.97 -14.93
N LEU A 307 3.46 7.26 -14.83
CA LEU A 307 4.76 7.73 -15.28
C LEU A 307 5.91 7.08 -14.49
N HIS A 308 5.72 6.88 -13.18
CA HIS A 308 6.67 6.18 -12.33
C HIS A 308 6.78 4.71 -12.72
N LEU A 309 5.65 4.00 -12.83
CA LEU A 309 5.62 2.57 -13.18
C LEU A 309 6.29 2.31 -14.53
N ARG A 310 5.98 3.11 -15.56
CA ARG A 310 6.63 3.01 -16.88
C ARG A 310 8.13 3.23 -16.81
N ARG A 311 8.57 4.22 -16.03
CA ARG A 311 10.00 4.52 -15.87
C ARG A 311 10.77 3.37 -15.26
N VAL A 312 10.20 2.69 -14.26
CA VAL A 312 10.87 1.55 -13.60
C VAL A 312 10.76 0.24 -14.38
N GLY A 313 10.20 0.29 -15.60
CA GLY A 313 10.09 -0.82 -16.54
C GLY A 313 8.81 -1.64 -16.44
N LEU A 314 7.79 -1.18 -15.69
CA LEU A 314 6.49 -1.84 -15.65
C LEU A 314 5.60 -1.32 -16.78
N GLU A 315 5.40 -2.17 -17.79
CA GLU A 315 4.50 -1.88 -18.90
C GLU A 315 3.06 -2.33 -18.59
N ALA A 316 2.12 -1.50 -19.04
CA ALA A 316 0.70 -1.78 -18.97
C ALA A 316 0.34 -2.94 -19.91
N GLN A 317 -0.51 -3.86 -19.45
CA GLN A 317 -1.03 -4.98 -20.26
C GLN A 317 -2.53 -4.81 -20.54
N PRO A 318 -2.92 -3.85 -21.41
CA PRO A 318 -4.33 -3.55 -21.68
C PRO A 318 -5.06 -4.75 -22.29
N ASP A 319 -4.38 -5.56 -23.09
CA ASP A 319 -4.94 -6.75 -23.75
C ASP A 319 -5.34 -7.85 -22.76
N MET A 320 -4.78 -7.82 -21.54
CA MET A 320 -5.09 -8.78 -20.47
C MET A 320 -6.20 -8.31 -19.53
N VAL A 321 -6.75 -7.10 -19.76
CA VAL A 321 -7.88 -6.60 -18.99
C VAL A 321 -9.09 -7.45 -19.38
N LYS A 322 -9.55 -8.32 -18.46
CA LYS A 322 -10.80 -9.06 -18.64
C LYS A 322 -11.88 -8.03 -18.94
N GLY A 323 -12.43 -8.08 -20.16
CA GLY A 323 -13.53 -7.21 -20.55
C GLY A 323 -14.64 -7.32 -19.50
N ILE A 324 -15.04 -6.18 -18.95
CA ILE A 324 -16.32 -6.07 -18.26
C ILE A 324 -17.36 -6.66 -19.22
N PRO A 325 -18.22 -7.61 -18.81
CA PRO A 325 -19.21 -8.19 -19.71
C PRO A 325 -20.01 -7.04 -20.33
N LYS A 326 -19.81 -6.82 -21.63
CA LYS A 326 -20.73 -5.99 -22.41
C LYS A 326 -21.97 -6.83 -22.59
N ASP A 327 -22.96 -6.60 -21.74
CA ASP A 327 -24.31 -7.07 -21.98
C ASP A 327 -24.80 -6.45 -23.30
N GLY A 328 -24.95 -7.34 -24.30
CA GLY A 328 -25.88 -7.26 -25.41
C GLY A 328 -26.01 -5.95 -26.20
N ALA A 329 -25.27 -5.84 -27.29
CA ALA A 329 -25.81 -5.25 -28.53
C ALA A 329 -25.06 -5.87 -29.72
N GLY A 330 -25.70 -6.85 -30.35
CA GLY A 330 -25.21 -7.50 -31.55
C GLY A 330 -25.57 -6.74 -32.82
N GLY A 331 -24.72 -6.91 -33.82
CA GLY A 331 -24.95 -6.65 -35.24
C GLY A 331 -24.65 -5.20 -35.66
N SER A 332 -24.12 -4.91 -36.84
CA SER A 332 -23.61 -5.70 -37.95
C SER A 332 -22.82 -4.72 -38.84
N HIS A 333 -21.84 -5.22 -39.58
CA HIS A 333 -21.13 -4.47 -40.62
C HIS A 333 -22.04 -3.75 -41.63
N GLY A 334 -21.57 -2.61 -42.15
CA GLY A 334 -22.04 -1.97 -43.38
C GLY A 334 -21.30 -0.66 -43.65
N GLU A 335 -20.29 -0.70 -44.54
CA GLU A 335 -19.61 0.48 -45.09
C GLU A 335 -20.47 1.20 -46.16
N GLU A 336 -20.20 2.51 -46.30
CA GLU A 336 -20.30 3.38 -47.50
C GLU A 336 -21.69 3.73 -48.10
N LYS A 337 -22.04 5.03 -48.20
CA LYS A 337 -21.62 5.95 -49.29
C LYS A 337 -22.25 7.35 -49.23
N ASP A 338 -21.56 8.28 -49.89
CA ASP A 338 -21.81 9.70 -50.17
C ASP A 338 -23.21 10.09 -50.70
N GLY A 339 -23.59 11.36 -50.49
CA GLY A 339 -24.66 12.03 -51.24
C GLY A 339 -24.98 13.45 -50.77
N LYS A 340 -24.50 14.45 -51.53
CA LYS A 340 -24.80 15.90 -51.48
C LYS A 340 -26.30 16.24 -51.66
N GLU A 341 -26.71 17.39 -51.10
CA GLU A 341 -27.42 18.55 -51.72
C GLU A 341 -28.49 19.21 -50.80
N ASP A 342 -28.27 20.51 -50.55
CA ASP A 342 -29.19 21.60 -50.13
C ASP A 342 -30.14 21.98 -51.32
N PRO A 343 -31.14 22.92 -51.26
CA PRO A 343 -31.52 23.89 -50.20
C PRO A 343 -33.05 24.17 -50.04
N ASP A 344 -33.37 25.20 -49.24
CA ASP A 344 -34.54 26.12 -49.27
C ASP A 344 -35.94 25.66 -48.77
N ASP A 345 -36.41 26.22 -47.64
CA ASP A 345 -37.42 27.30 -47.61
C ASP A 345 -37.77 27.77 -46.17
N GLU A 346 -37.77 29.09 -46.00
CA GLU A 346 -38.13 29.96 -44.85
C GLU A 346 -39.68 30.08 -44.65
N PRO A 347 -40.24 31.01 -43.82
CA PRO A 347 -39.93 31.45 -42.44
C PRO A 347 -41.22 31.59 -41.57
N LYS A 348 -41.08 32.04 -40.30
CA LYS A 348 -42.00 33.03 -39.67
C LYS A 348 -41.48 33.55 -38.31
N ASP A 349 -41.06 34.81 -38.35
CA ASP A 349 -41.23 35.93 -37.43
C ASP A 349 -41.96 35.71 -36.08
N ASP A 350 -41.38 36.20 -34.97
CA ASP A 350 -41.89 37.43 -34.34
C ASP A 350 -40.90 38.07 -33.33
N GLU A 351 -40.95 39.40 -33.36
CA GLU A 351 -40.34 40.52 -32.59
C GLU A 351 -39.94 40.30 -31.11
N GLY A 352 -38.98 41.04 -30.52
CA GLY A 352 -38.25 42.21 -30.97
C GLY A 352 -37.28 42.80 -29.92
N SER A 353 -36.39 43.68 -30.43
CA SER A 353 -35.65 44.82 -29.84
C SER A 353 -35.03 44.71 -28.42
N SER A 354 -33.80 45.13 -28.14
CA SER A 354 -33.13 46.37 -28.55
C SER A 354 -31.63 46.36 -28.18
N GLU A 355 -30.81 46.84 -29.13
CA GLU A 355 -29.60 47.72 -29.05
C GLU A 355 -28.76 47.79 -27.75
N GLY A 356 -27.42 47.81 -27.78
CA GLY A 356 -26.48 47.92 -28.89
C GLY A 356 -25.00 48.05 -28.43
N GLN A 357 -24.13 48.16 -29.44
CA GLN A 357 -22.77 48.73 -29.48
C GLN A 357 -21.69 48.14 -28.55
N SER A 358 -20.74 47.35 -29.07
CA SER A 358 -19.50 47.74 -29.77
C SER A 358 -18.52 48.59 -28.93
N LYS A 359 -17.37 48.00 -28.57
CA LYS A 359 -16.03 48.45 -29.01
C LYS A 359 -14.89 47.64 -28.39
N GLU A 360 -13.96 47.36 -29.28
CA GLU A 360 -12.62 46.79 -29.18
C GLU A 360 -11.62 47.85 -28.69
N ASN A 361 -10.68 47.49 -27.79
CA ASN A 361 -9.21 47.74 -27.88
C ASN A 361 -8.45 47.74 -26.54
N GLN A 362 -7.33 47.00 -26.57
CA GLN A 362 -5.97 47.33 -26.09
C GLN A 362 -5.55 47.31 -24.60
N LEU A 363 -4.60 46.39 -24.35
CA LEU A 363 -3.28 46.47 -23.68
C LEU A 363 -3.05 47.15 -22.30
N CYS A 364 -2.22 46.44 -21.53
CA CYS A 364 -1.68 46.68 -20.18
C CYS A 364 -0.87 47.99 -19.98
N PRO A 365 -0.55 48.36 -18.71
CA PRO A 365 0.79 48.01 -18.19
C PRO A 365 0.87 47.69 -16.67
N ALA A 366 2.05 47.19 -16.26
CA ALA A 366 2.49 46.88 -14.89
C ALA A 366 2.71 48.11 -13.99
N PRO A 367 3.02 47.90 -12.69
CA PRO A 367 4.17 48.61 -12.11
C PRO A 367 5.07 47.75 -11.20
N GLU A 368 6.35 48.15 -11.16
CA GLU A 368 7.40 47.72 -10.22
C GLU A 368 7.63 48.76 -9.09
N SER A 369 8.42 48.33 -8.09
CA SER A 369 9.19 49.09 -7.09
C SER A 369 8.44 49.43 -5.78
N SER A 370 9.00 49.37 -4.56
CA SER A 370 10.40 49.46 -4.10
C SER A 370 10.59 48.85 -2.69
N GLU A 371 11.87 48.62 -2.34
CA GLU A 371 12.49 48.03 -1.15
C GLU A 371 12.34 48.80 0.18
N SER A 372 12.58 48.12 1.31
CA SER A 372 13.37 48.68 2.42
C SER A 372 14.01 47.60 3.31
N HIS A 373 15.27 47.85 3.70
CA HIS A 373 16.21 47.05 4.49
C HIS A 373 16.00 47.17 6.02
N THR A 374 16.45 46.19 6.81
CA THR A 374 17.35 46.37 7.99
C THR A 374 17.81 45.02 8.59
N SER A 375 19.06 45.02 9.08
CA SER A 375 19.91 43.93 9.59
C SER A 375 19.91 43.78 11.11
N HIS A 376 20.27 42.60 11.66
CA HIS A 376 21.36 42.39 12.65
C HIS A 376 21.40 40.96 13.28
N ASP A 377 22.59 40.35 13.20
CA ASP A 377 23.40 39.61 14.20
C ASP A 377 22.88 38.48 15.12
N GLN A 378 23.68 37.40 15.17
CA GLN A 378 23.72 36.33 16.19
C GLN A 378 24.25 36.84 17.56
N PRO A 379 24.09 36.06 18.66
CA PRO A 379 25.18 35.16 19.08
C PRO A 379 24.77 33.81 19.71
N LEU A 380 25.71 32.86 19.66
CA LEU A 380 25.81 31.60 20.42
C LEU A 380 25.96 31.84 21.94
N SER A 381 25.33 31.01 22.81
CA SER A 381 25.96 30.50 24.07
C SER A 381 25.10 29.51 24.89
N ASN A 382 25.73 28.37 25.23
CA ASN A 382 25.68 27.54 26.47
C ASN A 382 24.51 26.61 26.87
N ALA A 383 24.88 25.31 27.03
CA ALA A 383 24.67 24.37 28.16
C ALA A 383 24.20 22.97 27.66
N GLN A 384 24.73 21.80 28.07
CA GLN A 384 25.86 21.39 28.91
C GLN A 384 26.06 19.88 28.67
N LEU A 385 27.29 19.48 28.34
CA LEU A 385 27.71 18.09 28.18
C LEU A 385 27.79 17.43 29.57
N CYS A 386 27.08 16.31 29.80
CA CYS A 386 27.27 15.48 30.99
C CYS A 386 27.81 14.10 30.57
N LEU A 387 29.10 13.90 30.84
CA LEU A 387 29.83 12.64 30.69
C LEU A 387 29.35 11.65 31.77
N ILE A 388 28.91 10.46 31.35
CA ILE A 388 28.55 9.36 32.25
C ILE A 388 29.82 8.64 32.72
N ALA A 389 29.91 8.45 34.04
CA ALA A 389 31.02 7.80 34.75
C ALA A 389 31.03 6.26 34.58
N PRO A 390 32.20 5.59 34.71
CA PRO A 390 32.39 4.17 34.41
C PRO A 390 32.00 3.24 35.58
N GLY A 391 30.74 3.29 36.00
CA GLY A 391 30.19 2.44 37.08
C GLY A 391 29.26 1.31 36.60
N ASP A 392 28.62 1.44 35.44
CA ASP A 392 27.47 0.60 35.07
C ASP A 392 27.79 -0.59 34.14
N THR A 393 29.05 -0.74 33.73
CA THR A 393 29.44 -1.79 32.76
C THR A 393 29.49 -3.19 33.37
N ILE A 394 29.66 -3.31 34.69
CA ILE A 394 29.85 -4.61 35.37
C ILE A 394 28.50 -5.30 35.62
N HIS A 395 27.45 -4.54 35.93
CA HIS A 395 26.12 -5.10 36.22
C HIS A 395 25.41 -5.63 34.97
N LEU A 396 25.64 -5.00 33.81
CA LEU A 396 25.08 -5.44 32.53
C LEU A 396 25.75 -6.72 32.00
N CYS A 397 27.03 -6.92 32.32
CA CYS A 397 27.78 -8.14 31.94
C CYS A 397 27.35 -9.37 32.75
N PHE A 398 26.97 -9.21 34.02
CA PHE A 398 26.56 -10.32 34.88
C PHE A 398 25.17 -10.86 34.50
N LEU A 399 24.22 -9.97 34.18
CA LEU A 399 22.89 -10.35 33.70
C LEU A 399 22.93 -11.05 32.33
N ARG A 400 23.84 -10.64 31.44
CA ARG A 400 24.00 -11.26 30.12
C ARG A 400 24.58 -12.68 30.20
N LYS A 401 25.43 -12.99 31.17
CA LYS A 401 25.98 -14.35 31.37
C LYS A 401 24.96 -15.35 31.94
N GLN A 402 24.07 -14.92 32.85
CA GLN A 402 23.03 -15.81 33.39
C GLN A 402 22.00 -16.21 32.33
N HIS A 403 21.62 -15.31 31.43
CA HIS A 403 20.67 -15.63 30.34
C HIS A 403 21.24 -16.59 29.29
N VAL A 404 22.55 -16.53 28.99
CA VAL A 404 23.18 -17.43 28.01
C VAL A 404 23.24 -18.86 28.54
N ILE A 405 23.58 -19.06 29.82
CA ILE A 405 23.63 -20.39 30.44
C ILE A 405 22.23 -21.03 30.50
N ALA A 406 21.18 -20.24 30.78
CA ALA A 406 19.81 -20.74 30.80
C ALA A 406 19.32 -21.20 29.41
N ILE A 407 19.75 -20.51 28.34
CA ILE A 407 19.40 -20.85 26.96
C ILE A 407 20.14 -22.12 26.49
N GLU A 408 21.41 -22.30 26.85
CA GLU A 408 22.16 -23.52 26.51
C GLU A 408 21.58 -24.77 27.20
N ILE A 409 21.19 -24.66 28.47
CA ILE A 409 20.57 -25.78 29.21
C ILE A 409 19.21 -26.14 28.58
N PHE A 410 18.42 -25.13 28.18
CA PHE A 410 17.12 -25.37 27.53
C PHE A 410 17.27 -26.01 26.14
N LEU A 411 18.29 -25.63 25.37
CA LEU A 411 18.61 -26.22 24.06
C LEU A 411 19.11 -27.66 24.18
N GLN A 412 19.93 -27.99 25.18
CA GLN A 412 20.33 -29.37 25.43
C GLN A 412 19.16 -30.26 25.85
N TYR A 413 18.26 -29.77 26.71
CA TYR A 413 17.11 -30.54 27.17
C TYR A 413 16.11 -30.82 26.03
N THR A 414 15.88 -29.83 25.17
CA THR A 414 15.01 -29.99 23.99
C THR A 414 15.60 -30.92 22.94
N LEU A 415 16.93 -30.91 22.77
CA LEU A 415 17.62 -31.83 21.86
C LEU A 415 17.59 -33.28 22.37
N GLU A 416 17.77 -33.52 23.68
CA GLU A 416 17.64 -34.87 24.25
C GLU A 416 16.22 -35.43 24.14
N ILE A 417 15.20 -34.60 24.36
CA ILE A 417 13.80 -35.00 24.19
C ILE A 417 13.52 -35.37 22.73
N PHE A 418 14.06 -34.59 21.79
CA PHE A 418 13.89 -34.85 20.35
C PHE A 418 14.60 -36.14 19.92
N LEU A 419 15.79 -36.41 20.44
CA LEU A 419 16.54 -37.65 20.18
C LEU A 419 15.86 -38.88 20.79
N ARG A 420 15.27 -38.77 21.99
CA ARG A 420 14.47 -39.84 22.60
C ARG A 420 13.18 -40.11 21.83
N LEU A 421 12.49 -39.09 21.35
CA LEU A 421 11.29 -39.24 20.51
C LEU A 421 11.63 -39.85 19.14
N ALA A 422 12.77 -39.50 18.55
CA ALA A 422 13.26 -40.08 17.30
C ALA A 422 13.69 -41.56 17.45
N SER A 423 14.19 -41.96 18.63
CA SER A 423 14.51 -43.36 18.94
C SER A 423 13.26 -44.23 19.10
N ILE A 424 12.19 -43.70 19.71
CA ILE A 424 10.92 -44.42 19.90
C ILE A 424 10.20 -44.65 18.57
N SER A 425 10.40 -43.77 17.58
CA SER A 425 9.78 -43.90 16.25
C SER A 425 10.45 -44.93 15.32
N ARG A 426 11.55 -45.57 15.73
CA ARG A 426 12.26 -46.59 14.92
C ARG A 426 11.92 -48.04 15.27
N GLU A 427 11.08 -48.30 16.28
CA GLU A 427 10.78 -49.66 16.74
C GLU A 427 9.33 -50.14 16.50
N VAL A 428 8.50 -49.37 15.77
CA VAL A 428 7.17 -49.86 15.39
C VAL A 428 7.25 -50.56 14.03
N ASP A 429 7.42 -51.88 14.10
CA ASP A 429 7.44 -52.79 12.97
C ASP A 429 6.13 -52.70 12.16
N VAL A 430 6.24 -52.11 10.97
CA VAL A 430 5.16 -51.82 10.02
C VAL A 430 4.39 -53.09 9.61
N HIS A 431 5.01 -54.27 9.77
CA HIS A 431 4.35 -55.55 9.50
C HIS A 431 3.22 -55.88 10.47
N HIS A 432 3.28 -55.45 11.74
CA HIS A 432 2.25 -55.78 12.73
C HIS A 432 0.98 -54.93 12.54
N PHE A 433 1.13 -53.69 12.06
CA PHE A 433 0.00 -52.79 11.78
C PHE A 433 -0.79 -53.22 10.53
N ILE A 434 -0.09 -53.71 9.50
CA ILE A 434 -0.73 -54.24 8.28
C ILE A 434 -1.49 -55.55 8.59
N PHE A 435 -0.97 -56.39 9.49
CA PHE A 435 -1.64 -57.63 9.91
C PHE A 435 -2.89 -57.35 10.76
N TRP A 436 -2.85 -56.34 11.63
CA TRP A 436 -4.01 -55.89 12.42
C TRP A 436 -5.12 -55.29 11.53
N ALA A 437 -4.76 -54.47 10.55
CA ALA A 437 -5.72 -53.86 9.61
C ALA A 437 -6.41 -54.91 8.71
N LYS A 438 -5.69 -55.96 8.25
CA LYS A 438 -6.29 -57.06 7.49
C LYS A 438 -7.25 -57.92 8.29
N LYS A 439 -7.07 -58.03 9.62
CA LYS A 439 -7.96 -58.81 10.50
C LYS A 439 -9.30 -58.12 10.76
N GLN A 440 -9.35 -56.79 10.68
CA GLN A 440 -10.58 -55.99 10.86
C GLN A 440 -11.48 -55.94 9.61
N MET A 441 -10.92 -56.14 8.41
CA MET A 441 -11.70 -56.05 7.16
C MET A 441 -12.41 -57.35 6.73
N ASN A 442 -12.09 -58.51 7.33
CA ASN A 442 -12.70 -59.80 6.99
C ASN A 442 -13.80 -60.26 7.99
N GLY A 443 -14.27 -59.36 8.85
CA GLY A 443 -15.21 -59.66 9.95
C GLY A 443 -16.62 -59.10 9.78
N VAL A 444 -17.08 -58.80 8.56
CA VAL A 444 -18.48 -58.41 8.30
C VAL A 444 -19.03 -59.31 7.21
N LYS A 445 -19.72 -60.37 7.64
CA LYS A 445 -20.79 -61.02 6.88
C LYS A 445 -22.10 -60.54 7.45
#